data_AF-R9AYJ5-F1
#
_entry.id   AF-R9AYJ5-F1
#
_cell.length_a   1.000
_cell.length_b   1.000
_cell.length_c   1.000
_cell.angle_alpha   90.00
_cell.angle_beta   90.00
_cell.angle_gamma   90.00
#
_symmetry.space_group_name_H-M   'P 1'
#
loop_
_entity.id
_entity.type
_entity.pdbx_description
1 polymer ?
#
loop_
_entity_poly.entity_id
_entity_poly.type
_entity_poly.pdbx_seq_one_letter_code
_entity_poly.pdbx_strand_id
1 'polypeptide(L)'
;MQMDVTQDRDLKFWERMQFLIGEERPYPWAESKGINKSAFQSAKNRQKKPLPKTVKHWAQLIGCSYQWLNDGIGEPFLENPETAQPVAVADHSVKTDVPLSIDQQLLMQSIETAEKALEIANGTMTPDDKAEFISTLFFNGNLNNVSEELLKACISLIEKALKETRRSMSPSKKTELILVIYNFYYDKPWTQEHLKSALDQLIRSVS
;
A
#
# COMPACT_ATOMS: atom_id res chain seq x y z
N MET A 1 43.26 8.25 -8.67
CA MET A 1 42.84 8.06 -7.27
C MET A 1 41.44 7.47 -7.31
N GLN A 2 41.32 6.15 -7.15
CA GLN A 2 40.02 5.45 -7.22
C GLN A 2 39.30 5.70 -5.89
N MET A 3 38.28 6.56 -5.89
CA MET A 3 37.34 6.59 -4.77
C MET A 3 36.55 5.27 -4.79
N ASP A 4 36.55 4.58 -3.66
CA ASP A 4 35.86 3.30 -3.48
C ASP A 4 34.37 3.50 -3.80
N VAL A 5 33.83 2.69 -4.73
CA VAL A 5 32.43 2.77 -5.18
C VAL A 5 31.44 2.71 -3.99
N THR A 6 31.86 2.09 -2.89
CA THR A 6 31.08 2.01 -1.65
C THR A 6 31.05 3.34 -0.89
N GLN A 7 32.20 4.04 -0.84
CA GLN A 7 32.28 5.37 -0.22
C GLN A 7 31.46 6.40 -1.00
N ASP A 8 31.42 6.31 -2.33
CA ASP A 8 30.60 7.19 -3.18
C ASP A 8 29.09 7.00 -2.91
N ARG A 9 28.65 5.75 -2.69
CA ARG A 9 27.25 5.45 -2.34
C ARG A 9 26.86 5.97 -0.96
N ASP A 10 27.75 5.81 0.01
CA ASP A 10 27.55 6.30 1.37
C ASP A 10 27.46 7.83 1.42
N LEU A 11 28.35 8.51 0.69
CA LEU A 11 28.36 9.97 0.58
C LEU A 11 27.05 10.50 -0.03
N LYS A 12 26.66 9.95 -1.18
CA LYS A 12 25.42 10.35 -1.89
C LYS A 12 24.16 10.14 -1.04
N PHE A 13 24.12 9.11 -0.19
CA PHE A 13 23.03 8.91 0.76
C PHE A 13 22.98 10.04 1.79
N TRP A 14 24.11 10.42 2.36
CA TRP A 14 24.17 11.48 3.38
C TRP A 14 23.94 12.88 2.80
N GLU A 15 24.29 13.13 1.54
CA GLU A 15 23.91 14.35 0.81
C GLU A 15 22.39 14.49 0.71
N ARG A 16 21.69 13.42 0.32
CA ARG A 16 20.21 13.39 0.30
C ARG A 16 19.60 13.53 1.68
N MET A 17 20.21 12.91 2.70
CA MET A 17 19.75 13.10 4.08
C MET A 17 19.95 14.54 4.54
N GLN A 18 21.04 15.20 4.14
CA GLN A 18 21.29 16.60 4.47
C GLN A 18 20.28 17.53 3.78
N PHE A 19 19.88 17.22 2.54
CA PHE A 19 18.78 17.90 1.87
C PHE A 19 17.47 17.82 2.68
N LEU A 20 17.14 16.64 3.24
CA LEU A 20 15.93 16.44 4.04
C LEU A 20 15.97 17.14 5.41
N ILE A 21 17.16 17.26 6.01
CA ILE A 21 17.36 17.97 7.28
C ILE A 21 17.26 19.49 7.08
N GLY A 22 17.73 19.99 5.94
CA GLY A 22 17.81 21.43 5.69
C GLY A 22 18.73 22.14 6.68
N GLU A 23 18.24 23.23 7.28
CA GLU A 23 18.98 24.06 8.24
C GLU A 23 18.85 23.57 9.70
N GLU A 24 18.05 22.53 9.95
CA GLU A 24 17.82 22.02 11.29
C GLU A 24 19.03 21.27 11.87
N ARG A 25 19.07 21.14 13.19
CA ARG A 25 20.09 20.31 13.86
C ARG A 25 19.76 18.83 13.60
N PRO A 26 20.72 18.01 13.12
CA PRO A 26 20.42 16.64 12.66
C PRO A 26 19.79 15.70 13.70
N TYR A 27 20.18 15.79 14.98
CA TYR A 27 19.68 14.87 16.01
C TYR A 27 18.29 15.25 16.52
N PRO A 28 18.02 16.53 16.87
CA PRO A 28 16.65 16.96 17.15
C PRO A 28 15.69 16.73 15.99
N TRP A 29 16.14 16.96 14.74
CA TRP A 29 15.34 16.66 13.55
C TRP A 29 15.03 15.16 13.43
N ALA A 30 16.01 14.29 13.65
CA ALA A 30 15.76 12.85 13.60
C ALA A 30 14.75 12.41 14.67
N GLU A 31 14.85 12.94 15.90
CA GLU A 31 13.88 12.67 16.97
C GLU A 31 12.48 13.17 16.62
N SER A 32 12.35 14.35 16.00
CA SER A 32 11.05 14.91 15.61
C SER A 32 10.34 14.09 14.54
N LYS A 33 11.09 13.37 13.71
CA LYS A 33 10.56 12.40 12.73
C LYS A 33 10.33 11.00 13.33
N GLY A 34 10.63 10.77 14.62
CA GLY A 34 10.48 9.47 15.26
C GLY A 34 11.63 8.49 14.96
N ILE A 35 12.74 8.97 14.39
CA ILE A 35 13.94 8.15 14.18
C ILE A 35 14.71 8.04 15.50
N ASN A 36 15.14 6.83 15.84
CA ASN A 36 15.97 6.61 17.02
C ASN A 36 17.29 7.40 16.91
N LYS A 37 17.47 8.38 17.80
CA LYS A 37 18.65 9.26 17.85
C LYS A 37 19.97 8.53 17.92
N SER A 38 20.07 7.48 18.73
CA SER A 38 21.32 6.73 18.91
C SER A 38 21.71 5.99 17.62
N ALA A 39 20.72 5.39 16.94
CA ALA A 39 20.93 4.74 15.64
C ALA A 39 21.32 5.75 14.56
N PHE A 40 20.64 6.89 14.51
CA PHE A 40 20.93 7.96 13.54
C PHE A 40 22.31 8.58 13.75
N GLN A 41 22.65 8.92 15.00
CA GLN A 41 23.95 9.46 15.37
C GLN A 41 25.09 8.48 15.07
N SER A 42 24.91 7.18 15.39
CA SER A 42 25.90 6.16 15.08
C SER A 42 26.16 6.04 13.57
N ALA A 43 25.10 6.06 12.75
CA ALA A 43 25.24 5.98 11.30
C ALA A 43 25.90 7.25 10.72
N LYS A 44 25.49 8.43 11.18
CA LYS A 44 26.00 9.73 10.71
C LYS A 44 27.48 9.94 11.04
N ASN A 45 27.89 9.58 12.27
CA ASN A 45 29.28 9.67 12.70
C ASN A 45 30.20 8.73 11.91
N ARG A 46 29.67 7.57 11.51
CA ARG A 46 30.41 6.61 10.67
C ARG A 46 30.38 6.98 9.19
N GLN A 47 29.57 7.97 8.79
CA GLN A 47 29.30 8.32 7.39
C GLN A 47 28.91 7.09 6.56
N LYS A 48 28.28 6.08 7.18
CA LYS A 48 27.90 4.83 6.49
C LYS A 48 26.41 4.84 6.23
N LYS A 49 26.02 4.46 5.02
CA LYS A 49 24.62 4.22 4.69
C LYS A 49 24.11 3.06 5.57
N PRO A 50 22.99 3.25 6.29
CA PRO A 50 22.35 2.15 7.01
C PRO A 50 21.90 1.04 6.05
N LEU A 51 21.59 -0.13 6.60
CA LEU A 51 21.03 -1.23 5.82
C LEU A 51 19.73 -0.80 5.13
N PRO A 52 19.41 -1.36 3.94
CA PRO A 52 18.20 -1.01 3.18
C PRO A 52 16.90 -1.03 4.00
N LYS A 53 16.75 -1.99 4.92
CA LYS A 53 15.60 -2.09 5.84
C LYS A 53 15.47 -0.84 6.72
N THR A 54 16.59 -0.34 7.26
CA THR A 54 16.65 0.86 8.09
C THR A 54 16.38 2.12 7.27
N VAL A 55 16.94 2.20 6.05
CA VAL A 55 16.70 3.33 5.14
C VAL A 55 15.23 3.41 4.73
N LYS A 56 14.58 2.27 4.44
CA LYS A 56 13.14 2.20 4.15
C LYS A 56 12.29 2.67 5.31
N HIS A 57 12.65 2.27 6.52
CA HIS A 57 11.96 2.72 7.73
C HIS A 57 12.13 4.24 7.95
N TRP A 58 13.33 4.78 7.75
CA TRP A 58 13.56 6.21 7.85
C TRP A 58 12.79 6.99 6.77
N ALA A 59 12.77 6.51 5.53
CA ALA A 59 12.00 7.13 4.45
C ALA A 59 10.49 7.23 4.80
N GLN A 60 9.92 6.18 5.40
CA GLN A 60 8.53 6.19 5.87
C GLN A 60 8.31 7.22 6.97
N LEU A 61 9.20 7.29 7.96
CA LEU A 61 9.13 8.26 9.06
C LEU A 61 9.28 9.71 8.59
N ILE A 62 10.10 9.94 7.57
CA ILE A 62 10.34 11.26 6.98
C ILE A 62 9.20 11.65 6.03
N GLY A 63 8.49 10.66 5.48
CA GLY A 63 7.47 10.87 4.44
C GLY A 63 8.07 11.09 3.06
N CYS A 64 9.28 10.59 2.79
CA CYS A 64 9.97 10.73 1.51
C CYS A 64 10.06 9.39 0.75
N SER A 65 10.36 9.46 -0.55
CA SER A 65 10.58 8.27 -1.38
C SER A 65 11.79 7.46 -0.91
N TYR A 66 11.60 6.16 -0.66
CA TYR A 66 12.69 5.24 -0.34
C TYR A 66 13.66 5.10 -1.52
N GLN A 67 13.17 4.99 -2.76
CA GLN A 67 14.02 4.84 -3.94
C GLN A 67 14.92 6.06 -4.14
N TRP A 68 14.36 7.25 -3.90
CA TRP A 68 15.12 8.48 -3.92
C TRP A 68 16.15 8.52 -2.79
N LEU A 69 15.73 8.27 -1.55
CA LEU A 69 16.63 8.33 -0.41
C LEU A 69 17.76 7.29 -0.51
N ASN A 70 17.43 6.06 -0.92
CA ASN A 70 18.34 4.94 -0.99
C ASN A 70 19.31 5.08 -2.16
N ASP A 71 18.80 5.29 -3.39
CA ASP A 71 19.58 5.16 -4.61
C ASP A 71 19.62 6.44 -5.46
N GLY A 72 18.91 7.50 -5.04
CA GLY A 72 18.83 8.76 -5.78
C GLY A 72 17.90 8.72 -6.98
N ILE A 73 17.01 7.74 -7.05
CA ILE A 73 16.09 7.56 -8.19
C ILE A 73 14.76 8.28 -7.91
N GLY A 74 14.37 9.18 -8.82
CA GLY A 74 13.11 9.93 -8.75
C GLY A 74 13.23 11.23 -7.97
N GLU A 75 12.16 11.60 -7.24
CA GLU A 75 12.07 12.82 -6.42
C GLU A 75 11.84 12.49 -4.93
N PRO A 76 12.29 13.34 -3.98
CA PRO A 76 12.16 13.08 -2.54
C PRO A 76 10.70 13.08 -2.08
N PHE A 77 9.92 14.03 -2.58
CA PHE A 77 8.50 14.20 -2.29
C PHE A 77 7.77 14.32 -3.62
N LEU A 78 6.59 13.75 -3.72
CA LEU A 78 5.74 13.93 -4.90
C LEU A 78 5.14 15.35 -4.82
N GLU A 79 5.41 16.19 -5.81
CA GLU A 79 4.75 17.48 -5.94
C GLU A 79 3.26 17.24 -6.25
N ASN A 80 2.38 17.59 -5.31
CA ASN A 80 0.99 17.91 -5.61
C ASN A 80 0.68 19.29 -5.00
N PRO A 81 -0.09 20.14 -5.71
CA PRO A 81 -0.24 21.54 -5.40
C PRO A 81 -1.14 21.78 -4.17
N GLU A 82 -0.85 22.89 -3.48
CA GLU A 82 -1.74 23.69 -2.62
C GLU A 82 -1.92 23.29 -1.14
N THR A 83 -1.03 23.87 -0.33
CA THR A 83 -1.31 24.57 0.93
C THR A 83 -2.69 25.26 0.96
N ALA A 84 -3.56 24.87 1.90
CA ALA A 84 -4.43 25.78 2.67
C ALA A 84 -5.20 25.04 3.79
N GLN A 85 -4.91 25.37 5.05
CA GLN A 85 -5.93 25.45 6.11
C GLN A 85 -6.12 26.96 6.42
N PRO A 86 -7.20 27.46 7.07
CA PRO A 86 -8.16 26.75 7.94
C PRO A 86 -9.66 27.21 7.89
N VAL A 87 -10.49 26.47 8.66
CA VAL A 87 -11.81 26.79 9.27
C VAL A 87 -13.10 26.48 8.47
N ALA A 88 -13.90 25.57 9.07
CA ALA A 88 -15.35 25.30 9.03
C ALA A 88 -16.08 25.55 7.69
N VAL A 89 -16.84 24.61 7.12
CA VAL A 89 -18.13 24.07 7.61
C VAL A 89 -18.42 22.73 6.92
N ALA A 90 -19.03 21.79 7.64
CA ALA A 90 -19.83 20.64 7.22
C ALA A 90 -19.55 19.90 5.88
N ASP A 91 -19.49 18.58 6.04
CA ASP A 91 -19.98 17.53 5.14
C ASP A 91 -18.93 16.68 4.42
N HIS A 92 -19.23 15.39 4.41
CA HIS A 92 -18.51 14.22 3.90
C HIS A 92 -17.21 14.44 3.10
N SER A 93 -16.07 14.02 3.68
CA SER A 93 -15.10 13.13 3.02
C SER A 93 -13.91 12.91 3.96
N VAL A 94 -13.88 11.76 4.65
CA VAL A 94 -12.64 11.27 5.25
C VAL A 94 -11.80 10.73 4.11
N LYS A 95 -10.93 11.59 3.54
CA LYS A 95 -9.81 11.15 2.71
C LYS A 95 -8.83 10.41 3.61
N THR A 96 -8.98 9.10 3.67
CA THR A 96 -8.00 8.15 4.20
C THR A 96 -6.74 8.18 3.34
N ASP A 97 -5.68 8.78 3.89
CA ASP A 97 -4.34 8.83 3.30
C ASP A 97 -3.57 7.52 3.61
N VAL A 98 -4.01 6.41 3.02
CA VAL A 98 -3.28 5.13 3.07
C VAL A 98 -3.12 4.59 1.65
N PRO A 99 -1.94 4.71 1.01
CA PRO A 99 -1.68 4.00 -0.23
C PRO A 99 -1.42 2.53 0.10
N LEU A 100 -2.49 1.76 0.20
CA LEU A 100 -2.44 0.31 0.08
C LEU A 100 -2.27 -0.02 -1.40
N SER A 101 -1.02 -0.31 -1.78
CA SER A 101 -0.66 -0.70 -3.15
C SER A 101 -1.07 -2.16 -3.43
N ILE A 102 -2.36 -2.49 -3.23
CA ILE A 102 -2.96 -3.53 -4.06
C ILE A 102 -2.95 -2.95 -5.46
N ASP A 103 -2.19 -3.60 -6.34
CA ASP A 103 -2.19 -3.25 -7.75
C ASP A 103 -3.59 -3.52 -8.31
N GLN A 104 -4.37 -2.45 -8.46
CA GLN A 104 -5.74 -2.50 -8.96
C GLN A 104 -5.80 -3.11 -10.36
N GLN A 105 -4.81 -2.82 -11.21
CA GLN A 105 -4.79 -3.35 -12.57
C GLN A 105 -4.53 -4.85 -12.54
N LEU A 106 -3.57 -5.30 -11.73
CA LEU A 106 -3.27 -6.72 -11.58
C LEU A 106 -4.43 -7.50 -10.95
N LEU A 107 -5.09 -6.95 -9.93
CA LEU A 107 -6.27 -7.58 -9.32
C LEU A 107 -7.42 -7.69 -10.32
N MET A 108 -7.69 -6.63 -11.08
CA MET A 108 -8.70 -6.64 -12.14
C MET A 108 -8.36 -7.68 -13.22
N GLN A 109 -7.11 -7.73 -13.69
CA GLN A 109 -6.65 -8.73 -14.65
C GLN A 109 -6.76 -10.16 -14.12
N SER A 110 -6.51 -10.36 -12.83
CA SER A 110 -6.64 -11.68 -12.18
C SER A 110 -8.10 -12.14 -12.17
N ILE A 111 -9.02 -11.24 -11.85
CA ILE A 111 -10.48 -11.50 -11.90
C ILE A 111 -10.91 -11.80 -13.34
N GLU A 112 -10.52 -10.96 -14.31
CA GLU A 112 -10.85 -11.18 -15.72
C GLU A 112 -10.34 -12.51 -16.25
N THR A 113 -9.10 -12.85 -15.92
CA THR A 113 -8.49 -14.13 -16.32
C THR A 113 -9.25 -15.30 -15.73
N ALA A 114 -9.61 -15.23 -14.46
CA ALA A 114 -10.36 -16.29 -13.80
C ALA A 114 -11.75 -16.49 -14.42
N GLU A 115 -12.45 -15.39 -14.73
CA GLU A 115 -13.78 -15.45 -15.34
C GLU A 115 -13.74 -15.97 -16.77
N LYS A 116 -12.79 -15.49 -17.60
CA LYS A 116 -12.59 -15.99 -18.96
C LYS A 116 -12.23 -17.47 -18.98
N ALA A 117 -11.39 -17.93 -18.05
CA ALA A 117 -11.02 -19.33 -17.95
C ALA A 117 -12.23 -20.23 -17.64
N LEU A 118 -13.11 -19.79 -16.73
CA LEU A 118 -14.35 -20.50 -16.42
C LEU A 118 -15.34 -20.51 -17.59
N GLU A 119 -15.46 -19.39 -18.31
CA GLU A 119 -16.30 -19.30 -19.51
C GLU A 119 -15.83 -20.26 -20.60
N ILE A 120 -14.52 -20.27 -20.91
CA ILE A 120 -13.93 -21.17 -21.91
C ILE A 120 -14.12 -22.64 -21.53
N ALA A 121 -13.94 -22.97 -20.24
CA ALA A 121 -14.12 -24.33 -19.74
C ALA A 121 -15.60 -24.75 -19.64
N ASN A 122 -16.56 -23.83 -19.89
CA ASN A 122 -17.97 -23.98 -19.56
C ASN A 122 -18.18 -24.51 -18.12
N GLY A 123 -17.31 -24.05 -17.22
CA GLY A 123 -17.18 -24.54 -15.86
C GLY A 123 -17.78 -23.57 -14.85
N THR A 124 -18.08 -24.07 -13.66
CA THR A 124 -18.43 -23.24 -12.51
C THR A 124 -17.54 -23.61 -11.33
N MET A 125 -17.23 -22.62 -10.50
CA MET A 125 -16.47 -22.81 -9.26
C MET A 125 -17.32 -22.39 -8.07
N THR A 126 -17.00 -22.94 -6.89
CA THR A 126 -17.55 -22.37 -5.66
C THR A 126 -16.91 -20.98 -5.42
N PRO A 127 -17.58 -20.08 -4.68
CA PRO A 127 -17.01 -18.77 -4.38
C PRO A 127 -15.64 -18.83 -3.68
N ASP A 128 -15.43 -19.84 -2.84
CA ASP A 128 -14.16 -20.03 -2.11
C ASP A 128 -13.05 -20.49 -3.06
N ASP A 129 -13.32 -21.49 -3.93
CA ASP A 129 -12.34 -21.94 -4.94
C ASP A 129 -11.99 -20.82 -5.92
N LYS A 130 -12.99 -20.02 -6.32
CA LYS A 130 -12.78 -18.87 -7.20
C LYS A 130 -11.91 -17.80 -6.52
N ALA A 131 -12.12 -17.54 -5.24
CA ALA A 131 -11.30 -16.62 -4.47
C ALA A 131 -9.85 -17.10 -4.34
N GLU A 132 -9.64 -18.40 -4.12
CA GLU A 132 -8.31 -19.01 -4.09
C GLU A 132 -7.61 -18.90 -5.45
N PHE A 133 -8.32 -19.18 -6.54
CA PHE A 133 -7.76 -19.08 -7.88
C PHE A 133 -7.38 -17.64 -8.25
N ILE A 134 -8.27 -16.67 -8.01
CA ILE A 134 -7.98 -15.24 -8.25
C ILE A 134 -6.79 -14.77 -7.41
N SER A 135 -6.73 -15.16 -6.14
CA SER A 135 -5.61 -14.79 -5.26
C SER A 135 -4.30 -15.38 -5.76
N THR A 136 -4.32 -16.64 -6.21
CA THR A 136 -3.15 -17.29 -6.80
C THR A 136 -2.66 -16.52 -8.03
N LEU A 137 -3.56 -16.10 -8.92
CA LEU A 137 -3.21 -15.27 -10.08
C LEU A 137 -2.62 -13.91 -9.67
N PHE A 138 -3.19 -13.28 -8.64
CA PHE A 138 -2.75 -11.97 -8.16
C PHE A 138 -1.36 -12.01 -7.49
N PHE A 139 -1.08 -13.04 -6.69
CA PHE A 139 0.21 -13.19 -6.01
C PHE A 139 1.30 -13.78 -6.92
N ASN A 140 0.92 -14.44 -8.02
CA ASN A 140 1.87 -14.96 -8.99
C ASN A 140 2.55 -13.81 -9.77
N GLY A 141 3.67 -13.34 -9.22
CA GLY A 141 4.42 -12.19 -9.73
C GLY A 141 4.39 -10.95 -8.83
N ASN A 142 3.68 -10.97 -7.70
CA ASN A 142 3.53 -9.83 -6.78
C ASN A 142 4.09 -10.15 -5.37
N LEU A 143 5.14 -9.43 -4.94
CA LEU A 143 5.83 -9.60 -3.65
C LEU A 143 5.43 -8.53 -2.61
N ASN A 144 4.21 -7.99 -2.72
CA ASN A 144 3.77 -6.86 -1.89
C ASN A 144 3.32 -7.28 -0.47
N ASN A 145 3.28 -6.30 0.45
CA ASN A 145 2.75 -6.41 1.83
C ASN A 145 1.21 -6.54 1.86
N VAL A 146 0.64 -7.38 1.00
CA VAL A 146 -0.79 -7.64 0.93
C VAL A 146 -1.10 -8.87 1.80
N SER A 147 -2.09 -8.75 2.68
CA SER A 147 -2.60 -9.88 3.44
C SER A 147 -3.38 -10.79 2.50
N GLU A 148 -2.79 -11.94 2.15
CA GLU A 148 -3.43 -12.95 1.31
C GLU A 148 -4.75 -13.44 1.93
N GLU A 149 -4.77 -13.65 3.25
CA GLU A 149 -5.95 -14.12 3.98
C GLU A 149 -7.11 -13.11 3.91
N LEU A 150 -6.83 -11.82 4.14
CA LEU A 150 -7.84 -10.76 4.06
C LEU A 150 -8.33 -10.58 2.61
N LEU A 151 -7.43 -10.60 1.63
CA LEU A 151 -7.80 -10.47 0.21
C LEU A 151 -8.69 -11.64 -0.23
N LYS A 152 -8.32 -12.88 0.10
CA LYS A 152 -9.15 -14.08 -0.15
C LYS A 152 -10.53 -13.94 0.49
N ALA A 153 -10.58 -13.48 1.74
CA ALA A 153 -11.84 -13.29 2.44
C ALA A 153 -12.74 -12.25 1.77
N CYS A 154 -12.19 -11.10 1.35
CA CYS A 154 -12.94 -10.08 0.61
C CYS A 154 -13.49 -10.60 -0.72
N ILE A 155 -12.67 -11.32 -1.50
CA ILE A 155 -13.08 -11.89 -2.80
C ILE A 155 -14.20 -12.92 -2.59
N SER A 156 -14.00 -13.87 -1.66
CA SER A 156 -14.99 -14.91 -1.35
C SER A 156 -16.33 -14.31 -0.92
N LEU A 157 -16.30 -13.31 -0.04
CA LEU A 157 -17.52 -12.64 0.43
C LEU A 157 -18.32 -12.04 -0.73
N ILE A 158 -17.65 -11.31 -1.64
CA ILE A 158 -18.32 -10.65 -2.77
C ILE A 158 -18.88 -11.69 -3.75
N GLU A 159 -18.12 -12.75 -4.06
CA GLU A 159 -18.60 -13.82 -4.93
C GLU A 159 -19.79 -14.58 -4.31
N LYS A 160 -19.79 -14.81 -2.99
CA LYS A 160 -20.94 -15.39 -2.26
C LYS A 160 -22.16 -14.49 -2.37
N ALA A 161 -22.02 -13.20 -2.08
CA ALA A 161 -23.13 -12.25 -2.15
C ALA A 161 -23.73 -12.14 -3.57
N LEU A 162 -22.88 -12.12 -4.60
CA LEU A 162 -23.33 -12.10 -6.00
C LEU A 162 -24.06 -13.39 -6.38
N LYS A 163 -23.55 -14.55 -5.94
CA LYS A 163 -24.19 -15.85 -6.19
C LYS A 163 -25.55 -15.95 -5.50
N GLU A 164 -25.65 -15.54 -4.23
CA GLU A 164 -26.90 -15.56 -3.45
C GLU A 164 -27.96 -14.64 -4.05
N THR A 165 -27.55 -13.44 -4.47
CA THR A 165 -28.44 -12.45 -5.09
C THR A 165 -28.70 -12.72 -6.59
N ARG A 166 -28.08 -13.75 -7.16
CA ARG A 166 -28.10 -14.09 -8.60
C ARG A 166 -27.75 -12.90 -9.50
N ARG A 167 -26.80 -12.08 -9.06
CA ARG A 167 -26.30 -10.91 -9.80
C ARG A 167 -24.92 -11.19 -10.37
N SER A 168 -24.61 -10.56 -11.48
CA SER A 168 -23.25 -10.44 -12.01
C SER A 168 -22.76 -9.00 -11.79
N MET A 169 -21.44 -8.85 -11.72
CA MET A 169 -20.78 -7.56 -11.56
C MET A 169 -19.56 -7.55 -12.47
N SER A 170 -19.25 -6.42 -13.10
CA SER A 170 -18.07 -6.33 -13.95
C SER A 170 -16.78 -6.48 -13.11
N PRO A 171 -15.69 -7.02 -13.69
CA PRO A 171 -14.39 -7.15 -13.02
C PRO A 171 -13.89 -5.85 -12.39
N SER A 172 -14.06 -4.72 -13.08
CA SER A 172 -13.73 -3.39 -12.57
C SER A 172 -14.50 -3.05 -11.28
N LYS A 173 -15.83 -3.24 -11.27
CA LYS A 173 -16.66 -2.94 -10.09
C LYS A 173 -16.41 -3.89 -8.93
N LYS A 174 -16.13 -5.16 -9.22
CA LYS A 174 -15.68 -6.12 -8.19
C LYS A 174 -14.38 -5.67 -7.55
N THR A 175 -13.42 -5.26 -8.37
CA THR A 175 -12.11 -4.77 -7.89
C THR A 175 -12.28 -3.57 -6.97
N GLU A 176 -13.04 -2.56 -7.37
CA GLU A 176 -13.33 -1.39 -6.53
C GLU A 176 -13.91 -1.79 -5.17
N LEU A 177 -14.90 -2.69 -5.15
CA LEU A 177 -15.56 -3.13 -3.92
C LEU A 177 -14.62 -3.94 -3.01
N ILE A 178 -13.82 -4.84 -3.59
CA ILE A 178 -12.78 -5.60 -2.86
C ILE A 178 -11.80 -4.64 -2.19
N LEU A 179 -11.32 -3.62 -2.93
CA LEU A 179 -10.36 -2.64 -2.42
C LEU A 179 -10.93 -1.81 -1.28
N VAL A 180 -12.19 -1.36 -1.38
CA VAL A 180 -12.85 -0.59 -0.32
C VAL A 180 -12.91 -1.40 0.97
N ILE A 181 -13.38 -2.65 0.91
CA ILE A 181 -13.51 -3.51 2.10
C ILE A 181 -12.13 -3.87 2.65
N TYR A 182 -11.19 -4.23 1.77
CA TYR A 182 -9.83 -4.58 2.16
C TYR A 182 -9.13 -3.41 2.87
N ASN A 183 -9.19 -2.20 2.30
CA ASN A 183 -8.56 -1.02 2.90
C ASN A 183 -9.19 -0.66 4.25
N PHE A 184 -10.48 -0.92 4.44
CA PHE A 184 -11.14 -0.65 5.71
C PHE A 184 -10.63 -1.54 6.85
N TYR A 185 -10.21 -2.78 6.54
CA TYR A 185 -9.81 -3.80 7.52
C TYR A 185 -8.33 -4.15 7.50
N TYR A 186 -7.51 -3.52 6.64
CA TYR A 186 -6.10 -3.86 6.48
C TYR A 186 -5.30 -3.81 7.79
N ASP A 187 -5.55 -2.81 8.62
CA ASP A 187 -4.86 -2.56 9.89
C ASP A 187 -5.73 -2.90 11.11
N LYS A 188 -6.87 -3.56 10.91
CA LYS A 188 -7.84 -3.88 11.96
C LYS A 188 -8.03 -5.38 12.08
N PRO A 189 -8.35 -5.87 13.30
CA PRO A 189 -8.86 -7.22 13.44
C PRO A 189 -10.16 -7.35 12.64
N TRP A 190 -10.30 -8.46 11.92
CA TRP A 190 -11.48 -8.74 11.09
C TRP A 190 -11.98 -10.17 11.31
N THR A 191 -13.26 -10.38 11.01
CA THR A 191 -13.91 -11.69 10.94
C THR A 191 -14.83 -11.70 9.73
N GLN A 192 -15.32 -12.86 9.33
CA GLN A 192 -16.30 -12.97 8.24
C GLN A 192 -17.55 -12.11 8.48
N GLU A 193 -18.00 -11.99 9.73
CA GLU A 193 -19.15 -11.17 10.11
C GLU A 193 -18.87 -9.67 9.96
N HIS A 194 -17.68 -9.21 10.34
CA HIS A 194 -17.27 -7.82 10.14
C HIS A 194 -17.26 -7.44 8.65
N LEU A 195 -16.69 -8.30 7.81
CA LEU A 195 -16.64 -8.08 6.36
C LEU A 195 -18.06 -8.05 5.75
N LYS A 196 -18.93 -8.99 6.15
CA LYS A 196 -20.33 -9.03 5.72
C LYS A 196 -21.09 -7.77 6.12
N SER A 197 -20.92 -7.30 7.36
CA SER A 197 -21.55 -6.07 7.82
C SER A 197 -21.10 -4.84 7.03
N ALA A 198 -19.80 -4.76 6.69
CA ALA A 198 -19.28 -3.67 5.85
C ALA A 198 -19.88 -3.70 4.44
N LEU A 199 -20.00 -4.89 3.84
CA LEU A 199 -20.66 -5.04 2.55
C LEU A 199 -22.14 -4.59 2.60
N ASP A 200 -22.88 -5.00 3.63
CA ASP A 200 -24.28 -4.60 3.80
C ASP A 200 -24.44 -3.08 3.97
N GLN A 201 -23.54 -2.45 4.72
CA GLN A 201 -23.52 -0.98 4.88
C GLN A 201 -23.23 -0.27 3.56
N LEU A 202 -22.26 -0.77 2.79
CA LEU A 202 -21.94 -0.22 1.47
C LEU A 202 -23.13 -0.33 0.52
N ILE A 203 -23.80 -1.48 0.46
CA ILE A 203 -25.01 -1.66 -0.36
C ILE A 203 -26.10 -0.66 0.04
N ARG A 204 -26.34 -0.49 1.35
CA ARG A 204 -27.34 0.47 1.87
C ARG A 204 -26.99 1.93 1.58
N SER A 205 -25.71 2.28 1.50
CA SER A 205 -25.29 3.66 1.23
C SER A 205 -25.48 4.10 -0.23
N VAL A 206 -25.68 3.16 -1.15
CA VAL A 206 -25.85 3.41 -2.60
C VAL A 206 -27.29 3.11 -3.07
N SER A 207 -28.16 2.66 -2.15
CA SER A 207 -29.59 2.38 -2.41
C SER A 207 -30.46 3.55 -1.96
#